data_AF-A0A7Y5ZEN3-F1
#
_entry.id   AF-A0A7Y5ZEN3-F1
#
_cell.length_a   1.000
_cell.length_b   1.000
_cell.length_c   1.000
_cell.angle_alpha   90.00
_cell.angle_beta   90.00
_cell.angle_gamma   90.00
#
_symmetry.space_group_name_H-M   'P 1'
#
loop_
_entity.id
_entity.type
_entity.pdbx_description
1 polymer ?
#
loop_
_entity_poly.entity_id
_entity_poly.type
_entity_poly.pdbx_seq_one_letter_code
_entity_poly.pdbx_strand_id
1 'polypeptide(L)'
;MESPRFCPSRRGGRRCERPLGHPGLHRRQGLLWSEVEADPPRCPGSGEPGEPAAAIDDGFPGGRALCPHCLRFVALGSGGRLVEHDTTDPDETDAERARSRAWFNTHGW
;
A
#
# COMPACT_ATOMS: atom_id res chain seq x y z
N MET A 1 2.32 17.07 11.41
CA MET A 1 3.65 16.75 10.86
C MET A 1 3.43 15.79 9.70
N GLU A 2 3.70 16.25 8.48
CA GLU A 2 3.46 15.47 7.25
C GLU A 2 4.40 14.25 7.22
N SER A 3 3.87 13.07 6.92
CA SER A 3 4.70 11.86 6.84
C SER A 3 5.46 11.87 5.51
N PRO A 4 6.79 11.64 5.51
CA PRO A 4 7.58 11.67 4.27
C PRO A 4 7.00 10.69 3.24
N ARG A 5 6.83 11.17 2.00
CA ARG A 5 6.39 10.38 0.86
C ARG A 5 7.62 9.82 0.14
N PHE A 6 7.67 8.50 0.02
CA PHE A 6 8.74 7.78 -0.67
C PHE A 6 8.26 7.31 -2.04
N CYS A 7 9.20 7.22 -2.98
CA CYS A 7 8.95 6.64 -4.30
C CYS A 7 8.26 5.25 -4.17
N PRO A 8 7.20 4.98 -4.95
CA PRO A 8 6.46 3.72 -4.87
C PRO A 8 7.18 2.55 -5.54
N SER A 9 8.19 2.83 -6.37
CA SER A 9 8.95 1.81 -7.11
C SER A 9 9.56 0.77 -6.18
N ARG A 10 9.56 -0.48 -6.64
CA ARG A 10 10.12 -1.64 -5.95
C ARG A 10 10.97 -2.48 -6.87
N ARG A 11 11.84 -3.30 -6.30
CA ARG A 11 12.54 -4.39 -6.99
C ARG A 11 12.64 -5.63 -6.09
N GLY A 12 11.96 -6.71 -6.47
CA GLY A 12 11.83 -7.92 -5.65
C GLY A 12 11.18 -7.63 -4.29
N GLY A 13 10.10 -6.84 -4.27
CA GLY A 13 9.35 -6.44 -3.08
C GLY A 13 9.99 -5.32 -2.26
N ARG A 14 11.24 -4.93 -2.54
CA ARG A 14 11.97 -3.90 -1.79
C ARG A 14 11.66 -2.51 -2.31
N ARG A 15 11.08 -1.64 -1.47
CA ARG A 15 10.72 -0.26 -1.82
C ARG A 15 11.91 0.69 -1.91
N CYS A 16 11.87 1.58 -2.88
CA CYS A 16 12.80 2.70 -2.99
C CYS A 16 12.76 3.58 -1.72
N GLU A 17 13.92 3.93 -1.19
CA GLU A 17 14.07 4.78 0.01
C GLU A 17 14.21 6.26 -0.33
N ARG A 18 14.12 6.63 -1.61
CA ARG A 18 14.26 8.00 -2.05
C ARG A 18 12.93 8.76 -1.96
N PRO A 19 12.96 10.09 -1.77
CA PRO A 19 11.75 10.91 -1.74
C PRO A 19 10.92 10.78 -3.02
N LEU A 20 9.60 10.96 -2.92
CA LEU A 20 8.72 11.01 -4.08
C LEU A 20 9.21 12.08 -5.09
N GLY A 21 9.26 11.73 -6.38
CA GLY A 21 9.72 12.63 -7.45
C GLY A 21 11.23 12.78 -7.59
N HIS A 22 12.03 11.90 -6.95
CA HIS A 22 13.49 11.97 -7.07
C HIS A 22 14.00 11.79 -8.51
N PRO A 23 15.09 12.49 -8.92
CA PRO A 23 15.71 12.27 -10.23
C PRO A 23 16.64 11.05 -10.22
N GLY A 24 16.79 10.38 -11.36
CA GLY A 24 17.74 9.25 -11.54
C GLY A 24 17.25 7.93 -10.96
N LEU A 25 18.14 6.93 -10.88
CA LEU A 25 17.80 5.55 -10.52
C LEU A 25 17.16 5.43 -9.13
N HIS A 26 16.28 4.44 -8.99
CA HIS A 26 15.75 4.02 -7.71
C HIS A 26 16.85 3.46 -6.82
N ARG A 27 16.69 3.54 -5.50
CA ARG A 27 17.71 3.10 -4.56
C ARG A 27 17.14 2.52 -3.28
N ARG A 28 17.74 1.44 -2.79
CA ARG A 28 17.57 0.92 -1.42
C ARG A 28 18.84 0.23 -0.96
N GLN A 29 19.40 0.62 0.18
CA GLN A 29 20.57 -0.05 0.79
C GLN A 29 21.71 -0.42 -0.19
N GLY A 30 22.07 0.51 -1.09
CA GLY A 30 23.13 0.31 -2.09
C GLY A 30 22.71 -0.38 -3.39
N LEU A 31 21.51 -0.98 -3.46
CA LEU A 31 20.93 -1.47 -4.71
C LEU A 31 20.39 -0.29 -5.52
N LEU A 32 20.67 -0.29 -6.83
CA LEU A 32 20.16 0.67 -7.81
C LEU A 32 19.34 -0.07 -8.86
N TRP A 33 18.28 0.56 -9.37
CA TRP A 33 17.50 0.00 -10.48
C TRP A 33 16.78 1.07 -11.30
N SER A 34 16.53 0.73 -12.55
CA SER A 34 15.73 1.51 -13.50
C SER A 34 14.25 1.11 -13.45
N GLU A 35 13.39 1.84 -14.18
CA GLU A 35 11.97 1.47 -14.34
C GLU A 35 11.80 0.09 -15.00
N VAL A 36 12.69 -0.31 -15.90
CA VAL A 36 12.61 -1.61 -16.61
C VAL A 36 12.81 -2.79 -15.66
N GLU A 37 13.59 -2.59 -14.60
CA GLU A 37 13.87 -3.60 -13.58
C GLU A 37 12.88 -3.54 -12.40
N ALA A 38 11.95 -2.59 -12.41
CA ALA A 38 11.01 -2.40 -11.32
C ALA A 38 9.92 -3.49 -11.33
N ASP A 39 9.45 -3.84 -10.13
CA ASP A 39 8.27 -4.67 -9.99
C ASP A 39 7.06 -3.95 -10.60
N PRO A 40 6.10 -4.67 -11.20
CA PRO A 40 4.88 -4.04 -11.70
C PRO A 40 4.11 -3.36 -10.55
N PRO A 41 3.38 -2.27 -10.84
CA PRO A 41 2.62 -1.54 -9.83
C PRO A 41 1.49 -2.40 -9.24
N ARG A 42 0.86 -3.23 -10.09
CA ARG A 42 -0.24 -4.14 -9.75
C ARG A 42 0.17 -5.06 -8.60
N CYS A 43 -0.64 -5.06 -7.55
CA CYS A 43 -0.43 -5.93 -6.40
C CYS A 43 -0.71 -7.39 -6.80
N PRO A 44 0.16 -8.36 -6.44
CA PRO A 44 -0.13 -9.77 -6.66
C PRO A 44 -1.36 -10.26 -5.89
N GLY A 45 -1.76 -9.56 -4.81
CA GLY A 45 -3.00 -9.82 -4.09
C GLY A 45 -4.28 -9.34 -4.81
N SER A 46 -4.16 -8.71 -5.98
CA SER A 46 -5.34 -8.31 -6.76
C SER A 46 -6.16 -9.53 -7.16
N GLY A 47 -7.44 -9.51 -6.80
CA GLY A 47 -8.36 -10.61 -7.06
C GLY A 47 -8.21 -11.78 -6.10
N GLU A 48 -7.38 -11.72 -5.06
CA GLU A 48 -7.37 -12.75 -4.00
C GLU A 48 -8.65 -12.68 -3.14
N PRO A 49 -9.09 -13.78 -2.51
CA PRO A 49 -10.15 -13.74 -1.51
C PRO A 49 -9.77 -12.79 -0.37
N GLY A 50 -10.75 -12.07 0.17
CA GLY A 50 -10.54 -11.18 1.30
C GLY A 50 -11.79 -11.09 2.16
N GLU A 51 -11.57 -10.81 3.44
CA GLU A 51 -12.64 -10.53 4.39
C GLU A 51 -12.57 -9.06 4.82
N PRO A 52 -13.71 -8.42 5.10
CA PRO A 52 -13.72 -7.08 5.65
C PRO A 52 -12.83 -7.02 6.90
N ALA A 53 -11.90 -6.07 6.93
CA ALA A 53 -11.10 -5.85 8.11
C ALA A 53 -11.99 -5.33 9.25
N ALA A 54 -11.63 -5.66 10.48
CA ALA A 54 -12.32 -5.14 11.67
C ALA A 54 -12.39 -3.61 11.61
N ALA A 55 -13.48 -3.01 12.08
CA ALA A 55 -13.57 -1.56 12.16
C ALA A 55 -12.97 -1.05 13.48
N ILE A 56 -12.36 0.14 13.44
CA ILE A 56 -12.12 0.94 14.65
C ILE A 56 -13.29 1.90 14.89
N ASP A 57 -13.27 2.62 16.01
CA ASP A 57 -14.41 3.43 16.52
C ASP A 57 -15.00 4.43 15.52
N ASP A 58 -14.19 4.95 14.59
CA ASP A 58 -14.65 5.89 13.56
C ASP A 58 -15.25 5.22 12.31
N GLY A 59 -15.35 3.89 12.32
CA GLY A 59 -15.86 3.06 11.23
C GLY A 59 -14.82 2.73 10.15
N PHE A 60 -13.57 3.19 10.27
CA PHE A 60 -12.49 2.82 9.36
C PHE A 60 -12.16 1.32 9.50
N PRO A 61 -11.97 0.55 8.39
CA PRO A 61 -11.78 1.02 7.02
C PRO A 61 -13.06 1.00 6.16
N GLY A 62 -14.24 0.95 6.75
CA GLY A 62 -15.51 1.05 6.01
C GLY A 62 -15.85 -0.19 5.20
N GLY A 63 -15.61 -1.38 5.77
CA GLY A 63 -15.89 -2.68 5.13
C GLY A 63 -14.85 -3.13 4.08
N ARG A 64 -13.79 -2.33 3.86
CA ARG A 64 -12.64 -2.74 3.04
C ARG A 64 -11.84 -3.85 3.74
N ALA A 65 -11.20 -4.68 2.94
CA ALA A 65 -10.33 -5.76 3.40
C ALA A 65 -8.87 -5.29 3.48
N LEU A 66 -8.10 -5.83 4.42
CA LEU A 66 -6.66 -5.63 4.47
C LEU A 66 -5.97 -6.61 3.50
N CYS A 67 -5.28 -6.10 2.48
CA CYS A 67 -4.52 -6.97 1.58
C CYS A 67 -3.26 -7.51 2.27
N PRO A 68 -3.04 -8.83 2.35
CA PRO A 68 -1.89 -9.41 3.04
C PRO A 68 -0.55 -9.17 2.31
N HIS A 69 -0.59 -8.75 1.04
CA HIS A 69 0.62 -8.53 0.23
C HIS A 69 1.16 -7.09 0.33
N CYS A 70 0.27 -6.10 0.30
CA CYS A 70 0.67 -4.68 0.26
C CYS A 70 0.22 -3.89 1.49
N LEU A 71 -0.57 -4.49 2.38
CA LEU A 71 -1.11 -3.89 3.60
C LEU A 71 -2.01 -2.67 3.36
N ARG A 72 -2.52 -2.48 2.13
CA ARG A 72 -3.55 -1.49 1.84
C ARG A 72 -4.93 -2.02 2.22
N PHE A 73 -5.81 -1.11 2.62
CA PHE A 73 -7.25 -1.38 2.73
C PHE A 73 -7.91 -1.24 1.36
N VAL A 74 -8.37 -2.37 0.81
CA VAL A 74 -8.88 -2.50 -0.55
C VAL A 74 -10.36 -2.85 -0.53
N ALA A 75 -11.14 -2.27 -1.43
CA ALA A 75 -12.53 -2.63 -1.60
C ALA A 75 -12.69 -4.10 -1.98
N LEU A 76 -13.79 -4.71 -1.53
CA LEU A 76 -14.19 -6.04 -1.96
C LEU A 76 -15.17 -5.91 -3.13
N GLY A 77 -14.87 -6.63 -4.21
CA GLY A 77 -15.78 -6.79 -5.34
C GLY A 77 -16.90 -7.79 -5.04
N SER A 78 -17.77 -8.01 -6.03
CA SER A 78 -18.78 -9.06 -5.94
C SER A 78 -18.12 -10.43 -5.74
N GLY A 79 -18.56 -11.15 -4.70
CA GLY A 79 -17.99 -12.46 -4.33
C GLY A 79 -16.84 -12.40 -3.32
N GLY A 80 -16.60 -11.28 -2.63
CA GLY A 80 -15.66 -11.23 -1.50
C GLY A 80 -14.19 -11.33 -1.92
N ARG A 81 -13.85 -10.76 -3.09
CA ARG A 81 -12.47 -10.74 -3.60
C ARG A 81 -11.95 -9.31 -3.60
N LEU A 82 -10.66 -9.15 -3.37
CA LEU A 82 -9.99 -7.85 -3.43
C LEU A 82 -10.12 -7.30 -4.85
N VAL A 83 -10.65 -6.08 -4.99
CA VAL A 83 -10.65 -5.37 -6.27
C VAL A 83 -9.20 -5.21 -6.75
N GLU A 84 -9.02 -5.19 -8.07
CA GLU A 84 -7.71 -4.92 -8.65
C GLU A 84 -7.14 -3.60 -8.11
N HIS A 85 -5.91 -3.67 -7.62
CA HIS A 85 -5.27 -2.53 -6.99
C HIS A 85 -3.77 -2.57 -7.20
N ASP A 86 -3.19 -1.38 -7.20
CA ASP A 86 -1.76 -1.24 -7.10
C ASP A 86 -1.31 -1.35 -5.65
N THR A 87 -0.06 -1.73 -5.49
CA THR A 87 0.65 -1.77 -4.21
C THR A 87 0.80 -0.42 -3.53
N THR A 88 0.59 0.68 -4.25
CA THR A 88 0.56 2.05 -3.73
C THR A 88 -0.60 2.81 -4.33
N ASP A 89 -1.09 3.80 -3.60
CA ASP A 89 -2.11 4.73 -4.07
C ASP A 89 -1.48 6.11 -4.30
N PRO A 90 -1.47 6.65 -5.53
CA PRO A 90 -1.01 8.01 -5.75
C PRO A 90 -1.93 9.06 -5.09
N ASP A 91 -3.21 8.71 -4.88
CA ASP A 91 -4.25 9.61 -4.38
C ASP A 91 -4.51 9.43 -2.87
N GLU A 92 -3.73 8.59 -2.19
CA GLU A 92 -3.86 8.41 -0.74
C GLU A 92 -3.54 9.71 0.01
N THR A 93 -4.52 10.13 0.80
CA THR A 93 -4.44 11.35 1.61
C THR A 93 -3.73 11.09 2.92
N ASP A 94 -3.19 12.14 3.54
CA ASP A 94 -2.54 12.01 4.85
C ASP A 94 -3.54 11.62 5.95
N ALA A 95 -4.81 12.01 5.82
CA ALA A 95 -5.89 11.58 6.69
C ALA A 95 -6.12 10.07 6.60
N GLU A 96 -6.12 9.51 5.39
CA GLU A 96 -6.22 8.06 5.17
C GLU A 96 -5.03 7.32 5.82
N ARG A 97 -3.81 7.83 5.65
CA ARG A 97 -2.61 7.25 6.29
C ARG A 97 -2.67 7.30 7.81
N ALA A 98 -3.18 8.40 8.37
CA ALA A 98 -3.37 8.54 9.81
C ALA A 98 -4.36 7.51 10.35
N ARG A 99 -5.48 7.29 9.65
CA ARG A 99 -6.47 6.25 10.02
C ARG A 99 -5.93 4.84 9.87
N SER A 100 -5.22 4.53 8.78
CA SER A 100 -4.53 3.25 8.59
C SER A 100 -3.55 2.98 9.75
N ARG A 101 -2.77 3.98 10.16
CA ARG A 101 -1.87 3.85 11.32
C ARG A 101 -2.64 3.64 12.63
N ALA A 102 -3.73 4.37 12.85
CA ALA A 102 -4.56 4.16 14.03
C ALA A 102 -5.10 2.72 14.07
N TRP A 103 -5.59 2.22 12.94
CA TRP A 103 -6.06 0.84 12.80
C TRP A 103 -4.99 -0.19 13.17
N PHE A 104 -3.78 -0.07 12.59
CA PHE A 104 -2.69 -0.99 12.89
C PHE A 104 -2.28 -0.96 14.36
N ASN A 105 -2.25 0.24 14.97
CA ASN A 105 -1.96 0.38 16.39
C ASN A 105 -3.05 -0.24 17.29
N THR A 106 -4.32 -0.20 16.87
CA THR A 106 -5.44 -0.79 17.63
C THR A 106 -5.45 -2.31 17.54
N HIS A 107 -5.20 -2.87 16.35
CA HIS A 107 -5.35 -4.31 16.09
C HIS A 107 -4.05 -5.12 16.22
N GLY A 108 -2.89 -4.47 16.38
CA GLY A 108 -1.62 -5.13 16.69
C GLY A 108 -1.06 -5.95 15.53
N TRP A 109 -0.75 -5.28 14.43
CA TRP A 109 -0.19 -5.89 13.21
C TRP A 109 1.33 -5.81 13.12
#